data_AF-A0A2N3VGY4-F1
#
_entry.id   AF-A0A2N3VGY4-F1
#
_cell.length_a   1.000
_cell.length_b   1.000
_cell.length_c   1.000
_cell.angle_alpha   90.00
_cell.angle_beta   90.00
_cell.angle_gamma   90.00
#
_symmetry.space_group_name_H-M   'P 1'
#
loop_
_entity.id
_entity.type
_entity.pdbx_description
1 polymer ?
#
loop_
_entity_poly.entity_id
_entity_poly.type
_entity_poly.pdbx_seq_one_letter_code
_entity_poly.pdbx_strand_id
1 'polypeptide(L)'
;MRTKRLSETQVVCGRRALLDELGISEGSRRAVTERTGYGCGCPECAANQWNTQRLEHWICGRLTAAGADEAEVDAQIGDIPVDIYWRRGDRRCVVEVRSGPLDITAARAHRKRLQAAGIDDVLWVCPQGFWVPLVPAVGIADFAPAAADYRIDQGMLTAGETGFAAPVRGSTELRDFLEGWVSGEMHWGHADLTTGGWSDVGTWERHTAAQAAMIEHQRTELRDQRVELAVSRQAVRDKQRLVGRLHNRIDRAGVNADAEAITMAGLRSELVAQQRVAASLRASIGRMDRTLNQWQWLTCCAMLLVLTVMVGAMVTR
;
A
#
# COMPACT_ATOMS: atom_id res chain seq x y z
N MET A 1 30.33 54.27 55.22
CA MET A 1 30.55 54.01 53.77
C MET A 1 30.13 52.60 53.44
N ARG A 2 28.99 52.42 52.74
CA ARG A 2 28.60 51.14 52.15
C ARG A 2 27.76 51.46 50.90
N THR A 3 28.42 51.45 49.75
CA THR A 3 27.84 51.73 48.44
C THR A 3 26.87 50.62 48.05
N LYS A 4 25.57 50.93 47.99
CA LYS A 4 24.57 50.11 47.27
C LYS A 4 24.74 50.37 45.77
N ARG A 5 25.21 49.38 45.02
CA ARG A 5 25.02 49.33 43.55
C ARG A 5 23.59 48.87 43.31
N LEU A 6 22.75 49.78 42.82
CA LEU A 6 21.51 49.43 42.13
C LEU A 6 21.93 48.96 40.72
N SER A 7 21.81 47.66 40.44
CA SER A 7 21.85 47.16 39.07
C SER A 7 20.47 47.43 38.46
N GLU A 8 20.32 48.56 37.79
CA GLU A 8 19.21 48.80 36.87
C GLU A 8 19.38 47.87 35.66
N THR A 9 18.86 46.65 35.76
CA THR A 9 18.69 45.79 34.60
C THR A 9 17.52 46.34 33.81
N GLN A 10 17.86 47.17 32.82
CA GLN A 10 16.91 47.82 31.93
C GLN A 10 16.33 46.74 31.00
N VAL A 11 15.15 46.21 31.36
CA VAL A 11 14.40 45.28 30.50
C VAL A 11 13.83 46.09 29.34
N VAL A 12 14.44 45.91 28.16
CA VAL A 12 13.98 46.49 26.90
C VAL A 12 12.66 45.81 26.52
N CYS A 13 11.64 46.57 26.12
CA CYS A 13 10.37 46.03 25.60
C CYS A 13 10.65 45.02 24.46
N GLY A 14 9.93 43.88 24.44
CA GLY A 14 10.11 42.78 23.47
C GLY A 14 10.18 43.24 22.01
N ARG A 15 9.33 44.22 21.65
CA ARG A 15 9.33 44.86 20.33
C ARG A 15 10.67 45.50 19.97
N ARG A 16 11.36 46.16 20.90
CA ARG A 16 12.57 46.94 20.61
C ARG A 16 13.82 46.08 20.44
N ALA A 17 13.95 45.00 21.21
CA ALA A 17 15.04 44.05 21.03
C ALA A 17 14.89 43.21 19.74
N LEU A 18 13.65 42.83 19.39
CA LEU A 18 13.34 42.16 18.12
C LEU A 18 13.72 43.05 16.92
N LEU A 19 13.38 44.34 16.97
CA LEU A 19 13.72 45.30 15.93
C LEU A 19 15.23 45.56 15.82
N ASP A 20 15.94 45.59 16.96
CA ASP A 20 17.40 45.73 17.00
C ASP A 20 18.12 44.49 16.43
N GLU A 21 17.65 43.26 16.70
CA GLU A 21 18.20 42.03 16.11
C GLU A 21 17.88 41.90 14.61
N LEU A 22 16.75 42.43 14.16
CA LEU A 22 16.33 42.44 12.75
C LEU A 22 16.91 43.63 11.94
N GLY A 23 17.64 44.54 12.58
CA GLY A 23 18.32 45.67 11.93
C GLY A 23 17.40 46.82 11.49
N ILE A 24 16.19 46.94 12.05
CA ILE A 24 15.18 47.93 11.66
C ILE A 24 15.03 48.95 12.79
N SER A 25 15.76 50.07 12.73
CA SER A 25 15.71 51.09 13.79
C SER A 25 14.57 52.10 13.59
N GLU A 26 13.58 52.09 14.48
CA GLU A 26 12.62 53.20 14.63
C GLU A 26 12.87 53.97 15.94
N GLY A 27 12.83 55.30 15.83
CA GLY A 27 13.22 56.26 16.85
C GLY A 27 12.46 56.18 18.19
N SER A 28 13.12 56.71 19.21
CA SER A 28 12.75 56.70 20.63
C SER A 28 11.29 57.07 20.95
N ARG A 29 10.53 56.10 21.46
CA ARG A 29 9.52 56.34 22.51
C ARG A 29 9.64 55.31 23.63
N ARG A 30 9.61 55.79 24.88
CA ARG A 30 9.58 54.98 26.10
C ARG A 30 8.18 54.38 26.26
N ALA A 31 8.08 53.05 26.32
CA ALA A 31 6.89 52.37 26.81
C ALA A 31 7.07 52.05 28.29
N VAL A 32 6.14 52.55 29.11
CA VAL A 32 5.98 52.21 30.53
C VAL A 32 5.35 50.83 30.58
N THR A 33 5.99 49.87 31.27
CA THR A 33 5.43 48.53 31.49
C THR A 33 4.34 48.61 32.56
N GLU A 34 3.08 48.47 32.14
CA GLU A 34 1.98 48.20 33.05
C GLU A 34 2.07 46.72 33.48
N ARG A 35 2.32 46.51 34.78
CA ARG A 35 2.37 45.18 35.40
C ARG A 35 0.97 44.58 35.43
N THR A 36 0.65 43.67 34.51
CA THR A 36 -0.43 42.72 34.73
C THR A 36 0.06 41.63 35.68
N GLY A 37 -0.65 41.50 36.81
CA GLY A 37 -0.27 40.68 37.96
C GLY A 37 -0.30 39.18 37.68
N TYR A 38 0.41 38.43 38.52
CA TYR A 38 0.55 36.96 38.57
C TYR A 38 1.70 36.31 37.78
N GLY A 39 2.80 37.03 37.54
CA GLY A 39 4.08 36.40 37.25
C GLY A 39 4.82 36.04 38.54
N CYS A 40 5.16 34.76 38.76
CA CYS A 40 6.19 34.42 39.73
C CYS A 40 7.47 35.18 39.31
N GLY A 41 8.04 36.02 40.19
CA GLY A 41 9.19 36.87 39.85
C GLY A 41 10.52 36.11 39.72
N CYS A 42 10.47 34.78 39.54
CA CYS A 42 11.65 33.95 39.43
C CYS A 42 12.36 34.22 38.08
N PRO A 43 13.70 34.14 38.01
CA PRO A 43 14.44 34.39 36.77
C PRO A 43 13.98 33.52 35.59
N GLU A 44 13.65 32.25 35.83
CA GLU A 44 13.14 31.32 34.80
C GLU A 44 11.74 31.73 34.31
N CYS A 45 10.89 32.20 35.21
CA CYS A 45 9.54 32.67 34.92
C CYS A 45 9.58 33.93 34.05
N ALA A 46 10.48 34.86 34.38
CA ALA A 46 10.71 36.08 33.60
C ALA A 46 11.29 35.76 32.21
N ALA A 47 12.22 34.81 32.13
CA ALA A 47 12.78 34.36 30.86
C ALA A 47 11.72 33.69 29.97
N ASN A 48 10.86 32.84 30.54
CA ASN A 48 9.76 32.21 29.79
C ASN A 48 8.75 33.23 29.29
N GLN A 49 8.36 34.20 30.12
CA GLN A 49 7.47 35.28 29.70
C GLN A 49 8.09 36.11 28.57
N TRP A 50 9.38 36.44 28.69
CA TRP A 50 10.12 37.14 27.64
C TRP A 50 10.14 36.37 26.32
N ASN A 51 10.48 35.08 26.37
CA ASN A 51 10.56 34.23 25.18
C ASN A 51 9.19 34.05 24.50
N THR A 52 8.12 34.00 25.30
CA THR A 52 6.73 33.95 24.80
C THR A 52 6.37 35.25 24.07
N GLN A 53 6.59 36.40 24.70
CA GLN A 53 6.34 37.71 24.06
C GLN A 53 7.19 37.94 22.80
N ARG A 54 8.45 37.48 22.83
CA ARG A 54 9.33 37.53 21.66
C ARG A 54 8.74 36.73 20.49
N LEU A 55 8.26 35.51 20.77
CA LEU A 55 7.62 34.66 19.78
C LEU A 55 6.32 35.28 19.25
N GLU A 56 5.48 35.86 20.13
CA GLU A 56 4.23 36.52 19.71
C GLU A 56 4.48 37.66 18.72
N HIS A 57 5.40 38.57 19.05
CA HIS A 57 5.79 39.65 18.14
C HIS A 57 6.45 39.14 16.86
N TRP A 58 7.26 38.08 16.95
CA TRP A 58 7.86 37.47 15.76
C TRP A 58 6.79 36.87 14.84
N ILE A 59 5.81 36.13 15.37
CA ILE A 59 4.70 35.55 14.60
C ILE A 59 3.90 36.67 13.95
N CYS A 60 3.53 37.71 14.71
CA CYS A 60 2.82 38.88 14.19
C CYS A 60 3.56 39.52 13.00
N GLY A 61 4.86 39.76 13.14
CA GLY A 61 5.68 40.32 12.06
C GLY A 61 5.74 39.41 10.83
N ARG A 62 5.74 38.08 11.03
CA ARG A 62 5.73 37.10 9.92
C ARG A 62 4.38 37.03 9.22
N LEU A 63 3.27 37.12 9.95
CA LEU A 63 1.93 37.20 9.38
C LEU A 63 1.78 38.45 8.50
N THR A 64 2.26 39.61 8.96
CA THR A 64 2.30 40.83 8.15
C THR A 64 3.18 40.67 6.91
N ALA A 65 4.39 40.11 7.07
CA ALA A 65 5.29 39.88 5.94
C ALA A 65 4.72 38.89 4.89
N ALA A 66 3.92 37.92 5.34
CA ALA A 66 3.22 36.96 4.48
C ALA A 66 1.97 37.55 3.78
N GLY A 67 1.62 38.81 4.04
CA GLY A 67 0.53 39.51 3.39
C GLY A 67 -0.81 39.43 4.11
N ALA A 68 -0.82 39.30 5.44
CA ALA A 68 -2.00 39.60 6.24
C ALA A 68 -2.30 41.12 6.16
N ASP A 69 -3.58 41.48 6.01
CA ASP A 69 -4.01 42.88 5.97
C ASP A 69 -3.86 43.55 7.34
N GLU A 70 -4.02 42.74 8.40
CA GLU A 70 -4.03 43.14 9.79
C GLU A 70 -3.41 42.02 10.62
N ALA A 71 -2.51 42.37 11.53
CA ALA A 71 -1.93 41.44 12.50
C ALA A 71 -1.58 42.23 13.76
N GLU A 72 -2.09 41.80 14.91
CA GLU A 72 -1.95 42.50 16.19
C GLU A 72 -1.65 41.51 17.32
N VAL A 73 -0.71 41.88 18.20
CA VAL A 73 -0.39 41.15 19.43
C VAL A 73 -1.23 41.70 20.58
N ASP A 74 -1.60 40.84 21.54
CA ASP A 74 -2.42 41.17 22.71
C ASP A 74 -3.77 41.79 22.30
N ALA A 75 -4.39 41.25 21.25
CA ALA A 75 -5.65 41.75 20.72
C ALA A 75 -6.85 41.30 21.56
N GLN A 76 -8.00 41.90 21.29
CA GLN A 76 -9.23 41.60 22.01
C GLN A 76 -10.41 41.42 21.06
N ILE A 77 -11.02 40.22 21.07
CA ILE A 77 -12.17 39.85 20.24
C ILE A 77 -13.42 39.84 21.13
N GLY A 78 -14.12 40.97 21.17
CA GLY A 78 -15.19 41.19 22.14
C GLY A 78 -14.64 41.21 23.56
N ASP A 79 -15.03 40.25 24.39
CA ASP A 79 -14.52 40.10 25.77
C ASP A 79 -13.44 39.01 25.87
N ILE A 80 -12.95 38.50 24.75
CA ILE A 80 -11.98 37.42 24.70
C ILE A 80 -10.60 38.00 24.39
N PRO A 81 -9.66 38.03 25.36
CA PRO A 81 -8.27 38.36 25.07
C PRO A 81 -7.65 37.23 24.24
N VAL A 82 -6.86 37.59 23.24
CA VAL A 82 -6.13 36.66 22.37
C VAL A 82 -4.69 37.12 22.19
N ASP A 83 -3.76 36.17 22.11
CA ASP A 83 -2.33 36.52 22.07
C ASP A 83 -1.97 37.18 20.73
N ILE A 84 -2.50 36.68 19.61
CA ILE A 84 -2.32 37.29 18.28
C ILE A 84 -3.59 37.16 17.47
N TYR A 85 -4.08 38.27 16.94
CA TYR A 85 -5.14 38.31 15.93
C TYR A 85 -4.56 38.63 14.56
N TRP A 86 -5.07 38.01 13.50
CA TRP A 86 -4.76 38.44 12.15
C TRP A 86 -5.94 38.25 11.19
N ARG A 87 -5.94 39.03 10.11
CA ARG A 87 -6.97 39.00 9.08
C ARG A 87 -6.38 39.12 7.69
N ARG A 88 -6.98 38.42 6.72
CA ARG A 88 -6.73 38.61 5.29
C ARG A 88 -8.04 38.46 4.52
N GLY A 89 -8.49 39.55 3.88
CA GLY A 89 -9.84 39.62 3.32
C GLY A 89 -10.89 39.37 4.41
N ASP A 90 -11.78 38.41 4.17
CA ASP A 90 -12.83 38.03 5.12
C ASP A 90 -12.35 37.00 6.17
N ARG A 91 -11.18 36.38 5.98
CA ARG A 91 -10.65 35.37 6.91
C ARG A 91 -10.07 36.04 8.15
N ARG A 92 -10.64 35.72 9.31
CA ARG A 92 -10.23 36.19 10.64
C ARG A 92 -9.70 35.03 11.45
N CYS A 93 -8.47 35.14 11.92
CA CYS A 93 -7.74 34.04 12.53
C CYS A 93 -7.05 34.49 13.82
N VAL A 94 -6.79 33.53 14.71
CA VAL A 94 -6.11 33.76 15.99
C VAL A 94 -4.95 32.79 16.16
N VAL A 95 -3.86 33.27 16.76
CA VAL A 95 -2.77 32.43 17.27
C VAL A 95 -2.67 32.61 18.77
N GLU A 96 -2.69 31.49 19.49
CA GLU A 96 -2.52 31.42 20.94
C GLU A 96 -1.16 30.78 21.26
N VAL A 97 -0.32 31.48 22.00
CA VAL A 97 1.01 31.04 22.40
C VAL A 97 0.97 30.60 23.87
N ARG A 98 1.43 29.38 24.13
CA ARG A 98 1.48 28.83 25.49
C ARG A 98 2.84 28.22 25.74
N SER A 99 3.57 28.70 26.74
CA SER A 99 4.89 28.19 27.11
C SER A 99 4.86 26.91 27.96
N GLY A 100 3.66 26.39 28.27
CA GLY A 100 3.46 25.23 29.13
C GLY A 100 2.47 24.22 28.56
N PRO A 101 2.19 23.13 29.30
CA PRO A 101 1.22 22.11 28.88
C PRO A 101 -0.16 22.71 28.60
N LEU A 102 -0.78 22.23 27.52
CA LEU A 102 -2.10 22.69 27.11
C LEU A 102 -3.20 21.79 27.68
N ASP A 103 -4.15 22.38 28.39
CA ASP A 103 -5.40 21.70 28.75
C ASP A 103 -6.32 21.63 27.52
N ILE A 104 -6.50 20.41 27.00
CA ILE A 104 -7.29 20.12 25.80
C ILE A 104 -8.75 20.57 25.97
N THR A 105 -9.33 20.40 27.16
CA THR A 105 -10.73 20.75 27.41
C THR A 105 -10.90 22.27 27.40
N ALA A 106 -10.00 22.98 28.08
CA ALA A 106 -10.00 24.43 28.09
C ALA A 106 -9.71 25.02 26.70
N ALA A 107 -8.76 24.46 25.96
CA ALA A 107 -8.42 24.89 24.61
C ALA A 107 -9.60 24.72 23.63
N ARG A 108 -10.31 23.59 23.69
CA ARG A 108 -11.51 23.36 22.88
C ARG A 108 -12.65 24.31 23.25
N ALA A 109 -12.87 24.54 24.54
CA ALA A 109 -13.87 25.50 25.00
C ALA A 109 -13.54 26.93 24.55
N HIS A 110 -12.27 27.33 24.63
CA HIS A 110 -11.78 28.63 24.14
C HIS A 110 -11.96 28.78 22.62
N ARG A 111 -11.58 27.77 21.83
CA ARG A 111 -11.81 27.75 20.37
C ARG A 111 -13.30 27.93 20.04
N LYS A 112 -14.20 27.22 20.72
CA LYS A 112 -15.65 27.38 20.51
C LYS A 112 -16.14 28.79 20.80
N ARG A 113 -15.59 29.46 21.82
CA ARG A 113 -15.92 30.86 22.12
C ARG A 113 -15.44 31.80 21.01
N LEU A 114 -14.22 31.61 20.50
CA LEU A 114 -13.69 32.39 19.38
C LEU A 114 -14.48 32.17 18.09
N GLN A 115 -14.86 30.92 17.79
CA GLN A 115 -15.72 30.61 16.63
C GLN A 115 -17.10 31.26 16.75
N ALA A 116 -17.70 31.27 17.94
CA ALA A 116 -18.95 31.98 18.19
C ALA A 116 -18.81 33.50 18.04
N ALA A 117 -17.61 34.05 18.24
CA ALA A 117 -17.27 35.46 17.99
C ALA A 117 -16.91 35.75 16.52
N GLY A 118 -16.95 34.73 15.65
CA GLY A 118 -16.71 34.85 14.22
C GLY A 118 -15.25 34.70 13.77
N ILE A 119 -14.39 34.11 14.60
CA ILE A 119 -13.05 33.69 14.19
C ILE A 119 -13.14 32.37 13.41
N ASP A 120 -12.53 32.34 12.24
CA ASP A 120 -12.54 31.20 11.33
C ASP A 120 -11.57 30.11 11.81
N ASP A 121 -10.31 30.48 12.04
CA ASP A 121 -9.23 29.55 12.41
C ASP A 121 -8.52 29.97 13.71
N VAL A 122 -8.17 28.99 14.55
CA VAL A 122 -7.40 29.20 15.79
C VAL A 122 -6.24 28.23 15.82
N LEU A 123 -5.02 28.74 15.89
CA LEU A 123 -3.78 27.97 16.00
C LEU A 123 -3.18 28.09 17.39
N TRP A 124 -2.87 26.96 18.03
CA TRP A 124 -2.08 26.93 19.26
C TRP A 124 -0.60 26.68 18.95
N VAL A 125 0.28 27.53 19.47
CA VAL A 125 1.74 27.34 19.43
C VAL A 125 2.22 27.01 20.82
N CYS A 126 2.70 25.78 21.03
CA CYS A 126 3.00 25.26 22.36
C CYS A 126 4.23 24.34 22.36
N PRO A 127 4.79 23.97 23.53
CA PRO A 127 5.78 22.90 23.61
C PRO A 127 5.21 21.59 23.06
N GLN A 128 6.13 20.73 22.63
CA GLN A 128 5.82 19.35 22.24
C GLN A 128 5.11 18.60 23.38
N GLY A 129 4.16 17.74 23.02
CA GLY A 129 3.40 16.98 24.01
C GLY A 129 2.26 16.17 23.40
N PHE A 130 1.63 15.34 24.23
CA PHE A 130 0.53 14.48 23.80
C PHE A 130 -0.73 15.27 23.39
N TRP A 131 -0.83 16.55 23.77
CA TRP A 131 -1.95 17.43 23.47
C TRP A 131 -1.92 17.98 22.04
N VAL A 132 -0.74 18.14 21.44
CA VAL A 132 -0.56 18.77 20.12
C VAL A 132 -1.42 18.10 19.03
N PRO A 133 -1.52 16.77 18.95
CA PRO A 133 -2.35 16.12 17.94
C PRO A 133 -3.86 16.23 18.21
N LEU A 134 -4.30 16.71 19.39
CA LEU A 134 -5.69 16.61 19.86
C LEU A 134 -6.48 17.92 19.73
N VAL A 135 -5.80 18.99 19.36
CA VAL A 135 -6.32 20.34 19.11
C VAL A 135 -5.57 20.93 17.91
N PRO A 136 -6.05 22.01 17.27
CA PRO A 136 -5.34 22.65 16.18
C PRO A 136 -4.10 23.36 16.72
N ALA A 137 -3.02 22.61 16.88
CA ALA A 137 -1.80 23.06 17.51
C ALA A 137 -0.55 22.60 16.74
N VAL A 138 0.49 23.42 16.83
CA VAL A 138 1.85 23.06 16.45
C VAL A 138 2.73 23.03 17.69
N GLY A 139 3.53 21.98 17.80
CA GLY A 139 4.54 21.80 18.83
C GLY A 139 5.88 22.33 18.35
N ILE A 140 6.42 23.36 18.99
CA ILE A 140 7.74 23.93 18.65
C ILE A 140 8.86 23.33 19.48
N ALA A 141 10.06 23.25 18.89
CA ALA A 141 11.24 22.69 19.53
C ALA A 141 11.79 23.55 20.69
N ASP A 142 11.79 24.87 20.50
CA ASP A 142 12.39 25.83 21.41
C ASP A 142 11.65 27.18 21.31
N PHE A 143 11.46 27.84 22.45
CA PHE A 143 10.91 29.20 22.55
C PHE A 143 11.99 30.28 22.47
N ALA A 144 13.27 29.92 22.58
CA ALA A 144 14.42 30.83 22.52
C ALA A 144 15.51 30.40 21.50
N PRO A 145 15.15 30.03 20.26
CA PRO A 145 16.16 29.64 19.28
C PRO A 145 17.08 30.82 18.94
N ALA A 146 18.33 30.49 18.58
CA ALA A 146 19.25 31.44 17.99
C ALA A 146 18.66 32.01 16.69
N ALA A 147 18.91 33.30 16.42
CA ALA A 147 18.43 34.02 15.24
C ALA A 147 16.90 33.99 14.99
N ALA A 148 16.11 33.58 15.99
CA ALA A 148 14.65 33.42 15.87
C ALA A 148 14.23 32.38 14.79
N ASP A 149 15.03 31.32 14.62
CA ASP A 149 14.75 30.20 13.73
C ASP A 149 13.81 29.18 14.40
N TYR A 150 12.55 29.58 14.58
CA TYR A 150 11.52 28.73 15.20
C TYR A 150 11.14 27.55 14.30
N ARG A 151 11.12 26.34 14.87
CA ARG A 151 10.80 25.11 14.16
C ARG A 151 9.66 24.34 14.81
N ILE A 152 8.80 23.80 13.96
CA ILE A 152 7.69 22.90 14.29
C ILE A 152 8.18 21.46 14.19
N ASP A 153 8.07 20.73 15.29
CA ASP A 153 8.44 19.32 15.39
C ASP A 153 7.21 18.40 15.49
N GLN A 154 6.03 18.96 15.77
CA GLN A 154 4.80 18.19 15.96
C GLN A 154 3.58 18.98 15.49
N GLY A 155 2.53 18.28 15.04
CA GLY A 155 1.23 18.87 14.66
C GLY A 155 1.02 19.04 13.15
N MET A 156 2.09 18.93 12.35
CA MET A 156 1.99 18.97 10.89
C MET A 156 1.51 17.64 10.31
N LEU A 157 0.65 17.72 9.29
CA LEU A 157 0.11 16.58 8.55
C LEU A 157 0.47 16.68 7.07
N THR A 158 0.67 15.54 6.43
CA THR A 158 0.88 15.40 4.98
C THR A 158 0.07 14.23 4.44
N ALA A 159 -0.16 14.17 3.13
CA ALA A 159 -0.74 12.99 2.49
C ALA A 159 0.26 11.84 2.51
N GLY A 160 -0.07 10.74 3.20
CA GLY A 160 0.70 9.50 3.17
C GLY A 160 0.52 8.72 1.87
N GLU A 161 1.37 7.73 1.64
CA GLU A 161 1.35 6.87 0.44
C GLU A 161 0.01 6.14 0.22
N THR A 162 -0.70 5.86 1.31
CA THR A 162 -2.03 5.23 1.30
C THR A 162 -3.17 6.22 1.06
N GLY A 163 -2.86 7.50 0.83
CA GLY A 163 -3.85 8.57 0.64
C GLY A 163 -4.49 9.06 1.95
N PHE A 164 -4.05 8.58 3.11
CA PHE A 164 -4.47 9.06 4.43
C PHE A 164 -3.51 10.13 4.95
N ALA A 165 -4.01 11.09 5.72
CA ALA A 165 -3.18 12.06 6.42
C ALA A 165 -2.23 11.34 7.40
N ALA A 166 -0.94 11.62 7.29
CA ALA A 166 0.11 11.10 8.16
C ALA A 166 0.87 12.27 8.80
N PRO A 167 1.36 12.12 10.04
CA PRO A 167 2.24 13.12 10.63
C PRO A 167 3.48 13.34 9.77
N VAL A 168 3.85 14.60 9.55
CA VAL A 168 5.10 14.93 8.85
C VAL A 168 6.28 14.44 9.69
N ARG A 169 7.14 13.62 9.07
CA ARG A 169 8.38 13.14 9.68
C ARG A 169 9.50 14.10 9.33
N GLY A 170 9.67 15.14 10.15
CA GLY A 170 10.70 16.16 9.94
C GLY A 170 10.31 17.47 10.58
N SER A 171 11.32 18.27 10.91
CA SER A 171 11.13 19.56 11.54
C SER A 171 10.99 20.64 10.46
N THR A 172 9.87 21.35 10.49
CA THR A 172 9.47 22.38 9.51
C THR A 172 9.70 23.76 10.10
N GLU A 173 10.08 24.76 9.31
CA GLU A 173 10.17 26.13 9.84
C GLU A 173 8.77 26.68 10.13
N LEU A 174 8.61 27.31 11.30
CA LEU A 174 7.35 27.98 11.65
C LEU A 174 7.04 29.12 10.66
N ARG A 175 8.08 29.73 10.08
CA ARG A 175 7.95 30.76 9.05
C ARG A 175 7.20 30.26 7.83
N ASP A 176 7.65 29.15 7.25
CA ASP A 176 7.07 28.57 6.04
C ASP A 176 5.61 28.15 6.28
N PHE A 177 5.34 27.63 7.48
CA PHE A 177 3.98 27.32 7.90
C PHE A 177 3.07 28.56 7.91
N LEU A 178 3.51 29.66 8.54
CA LEU A 178 2.72 30.89 8.62
C LEU A 178 2.49 31.49 7.23
N GLU A 179 3.50 31.49 6.38
CA GLU A 179 3.39 31.96 4.99
C GLU A 179 2.34 31.17 4.21
N GLY A 180 2.43 29.84 4.25
CA GLY A 180 1.44 28.97 3.61
C GLY A 180 0.05 29.08 4.22
N TRP A 181 -0.07 29.33 5.53
CA TRP A 181 -1.37 29.47 6.19
C TRP A 181 -2.07 30.77 5.78
N VAL A 182 -1.31 31.87 5.68
CA VAL A 182 -1.78 33.16 5.19
C VAL A 182 -2.14 33.10 3.70
N SER A 183 -1.37 32.38 2.86
CA SER A 183 -1.70 32.16 1.44
C SER A 183 -2.89 31.22 1.22
N GLY A 184 -3.24 30.39 2.22
CA GLY A 184 -4.26 29.36 2.12
C GLY A 184 -3.76 28.09 1.42
N GLU A 185 -2.46 27.97 1.19
CA GLU A 185 -1.82 26.80 0.58
C GLU A 185 -1.39 25.76 1.62
N MET A 186 -1.29 26.14 2.90
CA MET A 186 -0.93 25.22 3.97
C MET A 186 -2.13 24.38 4.42
N HIS A 187 -1.93 23.07 4.48
CA HIS A 187 -2.91 22.11 4.96
C HIS A 187 -2.46 21.57 6.32
N TRP A 188 -3.27 21.79 7.34
CA TRP A 188 -2.99 21.37 8.71
C TRP A 188 -4.31 21.00 9.38
N GLY A 189 -4.26 20.19 10.45
CA GLY A 189 -5.45 19.68 11.12
C GLY A 189 -5.07 18.88 12.37
N HIS A 190 -6.08 18.44 13.14
CA HIS A 190 -5.86 17.69 14.37
C HIS A 190 -6.74 16.46 14.45
N ALA A 191 -6.32 15.46 15.22
CA ALA A 191 -7.05 14.22 15.36
C ALA A 191 -8.39 14.51 16.06
N ASP A 192 -9.45 13.98 15.47
CA ASP A 192 -10.76 13.86 16.10
C ASP A 192 -10.95 12.43 16.59
N LEU A 193 -10.72 12.26 17.90
CA LEU A 193 -10.90 10.97 18.56
C LEU A 193 -12.36 10.51 18.58
N THR A 194 -13.34 11.38 18.34
CA THR A 194 -14.77 11.02 18.38
C THR A 194 -15.26 10.42 17.07
N THR A 195 -14.76 10.89 15.94
CA THR A 195 -15.05 10.34 14.60
C THR A 195 -14.01 9.32 14.15
N GLY A 196 -12.91 9.15 14.90
CA GLY A 196 -11.75 8.38 14.48
C GLY A 196 -11.03 8.99 13.28
N GLY A 197 -11.35 10.23 12.93
CA GLY A 197 -10.86 10.99 11.80
C GLY A 197 -10.04 12.21 12.22
N TRP A 198 -9.91 13.19 11.33
CA TRP A 198 -9.23 14.46 11.60
C TRP A 198 -10.27 15.60 11.51
N SER A 199 -10.29 16.49 12.50
CA SER A 199 -11.26 17.59 12.62
C SER A 199 -10.66 18.84 11.99
N ASP A 200 -11.31 19.32 10.92
CA ASP A 200 -10.97 20.47 10.10
C ASP A 200 -9.62 20.37 9.37
N VAL A 201 -9.69 19.84 8.15
CA VAL A 201 -8.78 20.22 7.07
C VAL A 201 -9.68 20.80 5.99
N GLY A 202 -9.68 22.13 5.80
CA GLY A 202 -10.55 22.83 4.83
C GLY A 202 -10.43 22.31 3.37
N THR A 203 -9.49 21.42 3.10
CA THR A 203 -9.25 20.77 1.81
C THR A 203 -9.66 19.30 1.75
N TRP A 204 -10.18 18.69 2.82
CA TRP A 204 -10.54 17.26 2.80
C TRP A 204 -11.70 16.94 1.87
N GLU A 205 -12.52 17.90 1.43
CA GLU A 205 -13.48 17.65 0.33
C GLU A 205 -12.78 17.25 -0.97
N ARG A 206 -11.65 17.89 -1.32
CA ARG A 206 -10.89 17.57 -2.55
C ARG A 206 -10.25 16.21 -2.48
N HIS A 207 -9.72 15.85 -1.31
CA HIS A 207 -9.15 14.53 -1.11
C HIS A 207 -10.20 13.43 -0.86
N THR A 208 -11.35 13.73 -0.26
CA THR A 208 -12.49 12.80 -0.13
C THR A 208 -13.06 12.50 -1.51
N ALA A 209 -13.11 13.49 -2.41
CA ALA A 209 -13.43 13.28 -3.81
C ALA A 209 -12.37 12.40 -4.51
N ALA A 210 -11.08 12.62 -4.26
CA ALA A 210 -10.01 11.76 -4.78
C ALA A 210 -10.08 10.33 -4.21
N GLN A 211 -10.43 10.16 -2.93
CA GLN A 211 -10.63 8.87 -2.28
C GLN A 211 -11.88 8.17 -2.82
N ALA A 212 -12.99 8.88 -3.02
CA ALA A 212 -14.18 8.34 -3.65
C ALA A 212 -13.90 7.88 -5.09
N ALA A 213 -13.14 8.66 -5.85
CA ALA A 213 -12.69 8.28 -7.19
C ALA A 213 -11.77 7.05 -7.18
N MET A 214 -10.84 6.97 -6.23
CA MET A 214 -9.95 5.81 -6.06
C MET A 214 -10.72 4.55 -5.64
N ILE A 215 -11.68 4.66 -4.71
CA ILE A 215 -12.55 3.56 -4.30
C ILE A 215 -13.40 3.08 -5.47
N GLU A 216 -13.94 4.00 -6.27
CA GLU A 216 -14.74 3.64 -7.44
C GLU A 216 -13.88 2.98 -8.54
N HIS A 217 -12.64 3.45 -8.71
CA HIS A 217 -11.66 2.80 -9.58
C HIS A 217 -11.33 1.38 -9.11
N GLN A 218 -11.02 1.19 -7.82
CA GLN A 218 -10.76 -0.12 -7.22
C GLN A 218 -11.97 -1.05 -7.31
N ARG A 219 -13.20 -0.52 -7.14
CA ARG A 219 -14.44 -1.30 -7.34
C ARG A 219 -14.58 -1.77 -8.77
N THR A 220 -14.24 -0.91 -9.74
CA THR A 220 -14.28 -1.25 -11.17
C THR A 220 -13.24 -2.33 -11.48
N GLU A 221 -12.01 -2.18 -11.00
CA GLU A 221 -10.94 -3.16 -11.19
C GLU A 221 -11.30 -4.53 -10.57
N LEU A 222 -11.83 -4.54 -9.33
CA LEU A 222 -12.31 -5.76 -8.69
C LEU A 222 -13.47 -6.42 -9.46
N ARG A 223 -14.33 -5.62 -10.08
CA ARG A 223 -15.42 -6.14 -10.92
C ARG A 223 -14.86 -6.78 -12.19
N ASP A 224 -13.89 -6.15 -12.84
CA ASP A 224 -13.24 -6.67 -14.04
C ASP A 224 -12.49 -7.96 -13.75
N GLN A 225 -11.72 -8.02 -12.66
CA GLN A 225 -11.04 -9.24 -12.20
C GLN A 225 -12.04 -10.39 -11.92
N ARG A 226 -13.21 -10.08 -11.35
CA ARG A 226 -14.27 -11.09 -11.13
C ARG A 226 -14.85 -11.61 -12.45
N VAL A 227 -15.06 -10.73 -13.43
CA VAL A 227 -15.52 -11.13 -14.77
C VAL A 227 -14.49 -12.00 -15.46
N GLU A 228 -13.22 -11.59 -15.43
CA GLU A 228 -12.10 -12.36 -16.01
C GLU A 228 -11.98 -13.74 -15.35
N LEU A 229 -12.08 -13.82 -14.02
CA LEU A 229 -12.07 -15.08 -13.29
C LEU A 229 -13.27 -15.97 -13.68
N ALA A 230 -14.46 -15.40 -13.89
CA ALA A 230 -15.63 -16.14 -14.32
C ALA A 230 -15.46 -16.71 -15.74
N VAL A 231 -14.91 -15.93 -16.67
CA VAL A 231 -14.59 -16.36 -18.04
C VAL A 231 -13.53 -17.47 -18.03
N SER A 232 -12.47 -17.30 -17.24
CA SER A 232 -11.43 -18.31 -17.00
C SER A 232 -12.00 -19.63 -16.48
N ARG A 233 -12.85 -19.58 -15.44
CA ARG A 233 -13.53 -20.76 -14.89
C ARG A 233 -14.41 -21.47 -15.92
N GLN A 234 -15.10 -20.70 -16.77
CA GLN A 234 -15.92 -21.27 -17.83
C GLN A 234 -15.06 -21.97 -18.89
N ALA A 235 -13.97 -21.34 -19.34
CA ALA A 235 -13.03 -21.94 -20.27
C ALA A 235 -12.39 -23.24 -19.72
N VAL A 236 -12.08 -23.28 -18.42
CA VAL A 236 -11.59 -24.50 -17.76
C VAL A 236 -12.63 -25.60 -17.78
N ARG A 237 -13.90 -25.30 -17.47
CA ARG A 237 -15.00 -26.28 -17.54
C ARG A 237 -15.20 -26.83 -18.95
N ASP A 238 -15.12 -25.99 -19.96
CA ASP A 238 -15.28 -26.43 -21.35
C ASP A 238 -14.09 -27.29 -21.83
N LYS A 239 -12.87 -26.96 -21.41
CA LYS A 239 -11.69 -27.82 -21.62
C LYS A 239 -11.83 -29.16 -20.90
N GLN A 240 -12.31 -29.18 -19.65
CA GLN A 240 -12.57 -30.43 -18.92
C GLN A 240 -13.59 -31.31 -19.62
N ARG A 241 -14.67 -30.74 -20.15
CA ARG A 241 -15.66 -31.47 -20.96
C ARG A 241 -15.05 -32.03 -22.25
N LEU A 242 -14.17 -31.27 -22.91
CA LEU A 242 -13.46 -31.74 -24.10
C LEU A 242 -12.54 -32.91 -23.76
N VAL A 243 -11.74 -32.79 -22.69
CA VAL A 243 -10.85 -33.86 -22.20
C VAL A 243 -11.65 -35.11 -21.87
N GLY A 244 -12.79 -34.99 -21.16
CA GLY A 244 -13.65 -36.14 -20.86
C GLY A 244 -14.20 -36.82 -22.12
N ARG A 245 -14.59 -36.04 -23.15
CA ARG A 245 -15.03 -36.61 -24.44
C ARG A 245 -13.90 -37.32 -25.19
N LEU A 246 -12.68 -36.76 -25.16
CA LEU A 246 -11.51 -37.36 -25.79
C LEU A 246 -11.08 -38.64 -25.06
N HIS A 247 -11.09 -38.63 -23.72
CA HIS A 247 -10.81 -39.82 -22.91
C HIS A 247 -11.79 -40.94 -23.23
N ASN A 248 -13.09 -40.66 -23.22
CA ASN A 248 -14.11 -41.64 -23.60
C ASN A 248 -13.97 -42.16 -25.04
N ARG A 249 -13.35 -41.41 -25.96
CA ARG A 249 -13.05 -41.88 -27.32
C ARG A 249 -11.83 -42.78 -27.34
N ILE A 250 -10.78 -42.43 -26.58
CA ILE A 250 -9.58 -43.25 -26.41
C ILE A 250 -9.96 -44.59 -25.77
N ASP A 251 -10.77 -44.61 -24.71
CA ASP A 251 -11.18 -45.85 -24.05
C ASP A 251 -11.94 -46.76 -25.02
N ARG A 252 -12.85 -46.21 -25.82
CA ARG A 252 -13.56 -46.97 -26.85
C ARG A 252 -12.63 -47.48 -27.95
N ALA A 253 -11.66 -46.68 -28.38
CA ALA A 253 -10.66 -47.13 -29.34
C ALA A 253 -9.76 -48.23 -28.76
N GLY A 254 -9.42 -48.15 -27.48
CA GLY A 254 -8.68 -49.19 -26.75
C GLY A 254 -9.44 -50.51 -26.71
N VAL A 255 -10.71 -50.49 -26.31
CA VAL A 255 -11.56 -51.69 -26.31
C VAL A 255 -11.67 -52.33 -27.70
N ASN A 256 -11.81 -51.52 -28.76
CA ASN A 256 -11.86 -52.03 -30.12
C ASN A 256 -10.51 -52.64 -30.55
N ALA A 257 -9.39 -51.98 -30.24
CA ALA A 257 -8.05 -52.49 -30.54
C ALA A 257 -7.76 -53.80 -29.80
N ASP A 258 -8.18 -53.94 -28.54
CA ASP A 258 -8.07 -55.17 -27.77
C ASP A 258 -8.90 -56.30 -28.40
N ALA A 259 -10.13 -56.00 -28.85
CA ALA A 259 -10.97 -56.96 -29.55
C ALA A 259 -10.32 -57.42 -30.87
N GLU A 260 -9.76 -56.50 -31.66
CA GLU A 260 -8.99 -56.83 -32.87
C GLU A 260 -7.73 -57.65 -32.58
N ALA A 261 -7.02 -57.36 -31.48
CA ALA A 261 -5.86 -58.13 -31.07
C ALA A 261 -6.24 -59.57 -30.70
N ILE A 262 -7.37 -59.77 -30.00
CA ILE A 262 -7.89 -61.10 -29.66
C ILE A 262 -8.28 -61.87 -30.93
N THR A 263 -8.99 -61.24 -31.87
CA THR A 263 -9.39 -61.91 -33.12
C THR A 263 -8.17 -62.27 -33.97
N MET A 264 -7.18 -61.38 -34.09
CA MET A 264 -5.92 -61.64 -34.80
C MET A 264 -5.09 -62.75 -34.13
N ALA A 265 -5.08 -62.82 -32.80
CA ALA A 265 -4.45 -63.91 -32.07
C ALA A 265 -5.16 -65.25 -32.34
N GLY A 266 -6.50 -65.25 -32.36
CA GLY A 266 -7.32 -66.40 -32.75
C GLY A 266 -6.99 -66.90 -34.15
N LEU A 267 -7.01 -66.01 -35.15
CA LEU A 267 -6.68 -66.34 -36.54
C LEU A 267 -5.25 -66.88 -36.70
N ARG A 268 -4.27 -66.29 -35.99
CA ARG A 268 -2.90 -66.80 -35.97
C ARG A 268 -2.84 -68.23 -35.41
N SER A 269 -3.59 -68.51 -34.35
CA SER A 269 -3.63 -69.86 -33.76
C SER A 269 -4.23 -70.90 -34.72
N GLU A 270 -5.29 -70.54 -35.43
CA GLU A 270 -5.91 -71.39 -36.45
C GLU A 270 -4.98 -71.63 -37.63
N LEU A 271 -4.28 -70.60 -38.11
CA LEU A 271 -3.31 -70.72 -39.19
C LEU A 271 -2.16 -71.66 -38.81
N VAL A 272 -1.66 -71.57 -37.57
CA VAL A 272 -0.66 -72.52 -37.05
C VAL A 272 -1.22 -73.94 -37.00
N ALA A 273 -2.48 -74.12 -36.60
CA ALA A 273 -3.12 -75.44 -36.62
C ALA A 273 -3.25 -76.00 -38.04
N GLN A 274 -3.69 -75.20 -39.01
CA GLN A 274 -3.76 -75.60 -40.43
C GLN A 274 -2.39 -75.95 -41.00
N GLN A 275 -1.35 -75.19 -40.66
CA GLN A 275 0.02 -75.49 -41.07
C GLN A 275 0.50 -76.84 -40.53
N ARG A 276 0.17 -77.18 -39.28
CA ARG A 276 0.48 -78.51 -38.69
C ARG A 276 -0.23 -79.63 -39.43
N VAL A 277 -1.52 -79.45 -39.77
CA VAL A 277 -2.29 -80.43 -40.56
C VAL A 277 -1.69 -80.58 -41.96
N ALA A 278 -1.36 -79.48 -42.63
CA ALA A 278 -0.72 -79.53 -43.94
C ALA A 278 0.66 -80.22 -43.89
N ALA A 279 1.45 -79.97 -42.84
CA ALA A 279 2.73 -80.64 -42.64
C ALA A 279 2.56 -82.15 -42.39
N SER A 280 1.56 -82.56 -41.60
CA SER A 280 1.29 -83.98 -41.33
C SER A 280 0.79 -84.72 -42.59
N LEU A 281 -0.05 -84.08 -43.40
CA LEU A 281 -0.50 -84.59 -44.70
C LEU A 281 0.68 -84.77 -45.67
N ARG A 282 1.56 -83.76 -45.81
CA ARG A 282 2.78 -83.87 -46.64
C ARG A 282 3.69 -84.99 -46.15
N ALA A 283 3.89 -85.12 -44.84
CA ALA A 283 4.66 -86.21 -44.27
C ALA A 283 4.04 -87.60 -44.56
N SER A 284 2.71 -87.70 -44.57
CA SER A 284 1.99 -88.93 -44.91
C SER A 284 2.13 -89.28 -46.40
N ILE A 285 1.97 -88.31 -47.30
CA ILE A 285 2.20 -88.50 -48.74
C ILE A 285 3.64 -88.96 -48.98
N GLY A 286 4.63 -88.32 -48.35
CA GLY A 286 6.03 -88.72 -48.46
C GLY A 286 6.34 -90.09 -47.83
N ARG A 287 5.51 -90.62 -46.92
CA ARG A 287 5.60 -92.01 -46.46
C ARG A 287 5.00 -92.97 -47.49
N MET A 288 3.81 -92.66 -48.02
CA MET A 288 3.14 -93.46 -49.04
C MET A 288 4.00 -93.59 -50.31
N ASP A 289 4.60 -92.50 -50.77
CA ASP A 289 5.48 -92.50 -51.94
C ASP A 289 6.71 -93.40 -51.75
N ARG A 290 7.33 -93.37 -50.56
CA ARG A 290 8.42 -94.29 -50.21
C ARG A 290 7.97 -95.75 -50.20
N THR A 291 6.78 -96.04 -49.67
CA THR A 291 6.25 -97.42 -49.69
C THR A 291 5.96 -97.87 -51.12
N LEU A 292 5.38 -97.01 -51.96
CA LEU A 292 5.14 -97.33 -53.38
C LEU A 292 6.45 -97.63 -54.11
N ASN A 293 7.48 -96.80 -53.89
CA ASN A 293 8.81 -97.03 -54.46
C ASN A 293 9.42 -98.37 -53.98
N GLN A 294 9.30 -98.71 -52.68
CA GLN A 294 9.73 -100.01 -52.16
C GLN A 294 8.98 -101.20 -52.80
N TRP A 295 7.67 -101.09 -53.01
CA TRP A 295 6.88 -102.10 -53.70
C TRP A 295 7.26 -102.23 -55.18
N GLN A 296 7.57 -101.13 -55.85
CA GLN A 296 8.10 -101.15 -57.22
C GLN A 296 9.45 -101.87 -57.29
N TRP A 297 10.36 -101.61 -56.36
CA TRP A 297 11.63 -102.35 -56.27
C TRP A 297 11.41 -103.84 -56.00
N LEU A 298 10.52 -104.21 -55.08
CA LEU A 298 10.18 -105.61 -54.79
C LEU A 298 9.58 -106.32 -56.01
N THR A 299 8.67 -105.67 -56.74
CA THR A 299 8.06 -106.24 -57.96
C THR A 299 9.06 -106.36 -59.11
N CYS A 300 9.95 -105.38 -59.31
CA CYS A 300 11.07 -105.49 -60.25
C CYS A 300 12.01 -106.65 -59.89
N CYS A 301 12.40 -106.78 -58.61
CA CYS A 301 13.22 -107.91 -58.15
C CYS A 301 12.51 -109.25 -58.36
N ALA A 302 11.22 -109.35 -58.04
CA ALA A 302 10.43 -110.57 -58.25
C ALA A 302 10.31 -110.92 -59.74
N MET A 303 10.07 -109.95 -60.62
CA MET A 303 10.05 -110.15 -62.07
C MET A 303 11.40 -110.64 -62.58
N LEU A 304 12.51 -110.04 -62.13
CA LEU A 304 13.86 -110.50 -62.48
C LEU A 304 14.11 -111.94 -62.01
N LEU A 305 13.64 -112.31 -60.81
CA LEU A 305 13.74 -113.68 -60.27
C LEU A 305 12.92 -114.69 -61.10
N VAL A 306 11.70 -114.34 -61.51
CA VAL A 306 10.90 -115.17 -62.41
C VAL A 306 11.60 -115.34 -63.77
N LEU A 307 12.20 -114.26 -64.29
CA LEU A 307 12.94 -114.29 -65.54
C LEU A 307 14.19 -115.18 -65.45
N THR A 308 14.95 -115.10 -64.36
CA THR A 308 16.12 -115.98 -64.15
C THR A 308 15.72 -117.44 -63.96
N VAL A 309 14.60 -117.73 -63.28
CA VAL A 309 14.06 -119.10 -63.16
C VAL A 309 13.60 -119.64 -64.52
N MET A 310 12.90 -118.84 -65.35
CA MET A 310 12.50 -119.26 -66.69
C MET A 310 13.70 -119.53 -67.60
N VAL A 311 14.70 -118.64 -67.60
CA VAL A 311 15.94 -118.83 -68.38
C VAL A 311 16.70 -120.06 -67.87
N GLY A 312 16.81 -120.26 -66.56
CA GLY A 312 17.42 -121.45 -65.96
C GLY A 312 16.68 -122.76 -66.30
N ALA A 313 15.34 -122.71 -66.38
CA ALA A 313 14.52 -123.85 -66.79
C ALA A 313 14.59 -124.14 -68.30
N MET A 314 14.89 -123.14 -69.14
CA MET A 314 15.16 -123.34 -70.57
C MET A 314 16.55 -123.93 -70.83
N VAL A 315 17.54 -123.68 -69.98
CA VAL A 315 18.92 -124.18 -70.14
C VAL A 315 19.10 -125.61 -69.61
N THR A 316 18.18 -126.12 -68.79
CA THR A 316 18.21 -127.49 -68.24
C THR A 316 17.32 -128.49 -69.01
N ARG A 317 16.78 -128.10 -70.16
CA ARG A 317 16.17 -128.97 -71.18
C ARG A 317 17.11 -129.18 -72.35
#